data_AF-A0A0B7JCA8-F1
#
_entry.id   AF-A0A0B7JCA8-F1
#
_cell.length_a   1.000
_cell.length_b   1.000
_cell.length_c   1.000
_cell.angle_alpha   90.00
_cell.angle_beta   90.00
_cell.angle_gamma   90.00
#
_symmetry.space_group_name_H-M   'P 1'
#
loop_
_entity.id
_entity.type
_entity.pdbx_description
1 polymer ?
#
loop_
_entity_poly.entity_id
_entity_poly.type
_entity_poly.pdbx_seq_one_letter_code
_entity_poly.pdbx_strand_id
1 'polypeptide(L)'
;MNKIEFIQQHLIEKGVPADLTKFNSNFLSKFIFLEDRPLVFQSLVTLFFRESLILSVIWGALMWLMVWHPTPENWIRYTLSSLAFGCIMGATLVFRIIRAKNKLGNVSWETWCHKNYNSVS
;
A
#
# COMPACT_ATOMS: atom_id res chain seq x y z
N MET A 1 21.54 15.97 0.56
CA MET A 1 20.20 15.33 0.66
C MET A 1 20.31 13.92 0.12
N ASN A 2 19.72 12.93 0.78
CA ASN A 2 19.78 11.55 0.29
C ASN A 2 18.94 11.44 -1.01
N LYS A 3 19.39 10.64 -1.99
CA LYS A 3 18.69 10.48 -3.29
C LYS A 3 17.23 10.05 -3.10
N ILE A 4 16.97 9.22 -2.09
CA ILE A 4 15.63 8.74 -1.71
C ILE A 4 14.73 9.88 -1.23
N GLU A 5 15.24 10.73 -0.35
CA GLU A 5 14.49 11.89 0.19
C GLU A 5 14.17 12.89 -0.91
N PHE A 6 15.12 13.12 -1.83
CA PHE A 6 14.89 13.96 -3.01
C PHE A 6 13.76 13.45 -3.88
N ILE A 7 13.76 12.15 -4.19
CA ILE A 7 12.70 11.54 -5.00
C ILE A 7 11.34 11.62 -4.27
N GLN A 8 11.32 11.38 -2.96
CA GLN A 8 10.10 11.49 -2.16
C GLN A 8 9.51 12.89 -2.21
N GLN A 9 10.34 13.90 -2.00
CA GLN A 9 9.92 15.30 -2.03
C GLN A 9 9.42 15.69 -3.42
N HIS A 10 10.10 15.26 -4.48
CA HIS A 10 9.65 15.49 -5.85
C HIS A 10 8.28 14.83 -6.14
N LEU A 11 8.04 13.62 -5.66
CA LEU A 11 6.73 12.96 -5.81
C LEU A 11 5.62 13.69 -5.04
N ILE A 12 5.93 14.23 -3.85
CA ILE A 12 4.99 15.03 -3.05
C ILE A 12 4.64 16.32 -3.79
N GLU A 13 5.62 17.00 -4.37
CA GLU A 13 5.41 18.21 -5.19
C GLU A 13 4.53 17.93 -6.42
N LYS A 14 4.61 16.73 -6.99
CA LYS A 14 3.71 16.27 -8.07
C LYS A 14 2.32 15.84 -7.58
N GLY A 15 2.02 16.01 -6.29
CA GLY A 15 0.70 15.77 -5.71
C GLY A 15 0.42 14.32 -5.33
N VAL A 16 1.47 13.50 -5.16
CA VAL A 16 1.38 12.15 -4.60
C VAL A 16 1.32 12.26 -3.07
N PRO A 17 0.35 11.59 -2.41
CA PRO A 17 0.30 11.52 -0.95
C PRO A 17 1.61 10.99 -0.35
N ALA A 18 2.09 11.63 0.72
CA ALA A 18 3.38 11.30 1.34
C ALA A 18 3.48 9.85 1.86
N ASP A 19 2.37 9.20 2.17
CA ASP A 19 2.34 7.78 2.52
C ASP A 19 2.65 6.87 1.33
N LEU A 20 2.28 7.27 0.11
CA LEU A 20 2.52 6.51 -1.13
C LEU A 20 3.88 6.80 -1.77
N THR A 21 4.57 7.85 -1.34
CA THR A 21 5.94 8.17 -1.80
C THR A 21 7.01 7.42 -1.01
N LYS A 22 6.66 6.84 0.13
CA LYS A 22 7.61 6.10 0.96
C LYS A 22 8.20 4.92 0.18
N PHE A 23 9.53 4.85 0.22
CA PHE A 23 10.25 3.63 -0.08
C PHE A 23 10.07 2.71 1.12
N ASN A 24 9.96 1.42 0.84
CA ASN A 24 9.46 0.45 1.81
C ASN A 24 10.47 0.30 2.98
N SER A 25 10.23 1.03 4.06
CA SER A 25 11.19 1.23 5.17
C SER A 25 10.82 0.53 6.47
N ASN A 26 9.73 -0.24 6.51
CA ASN A 26 9.32 -0.94 7.72
C ASN A 26 10.11 -2.25 7.91
N PHE A 27 10.32 -2.68 9.15
CA PHE A 27 11.02 -3.95 9.44
C PHE A 27 10.40 -5.17 8.72
N LEU A 28 9.08 -5.16 8.48
CA LEU A 28 8.37 -6.18 7.70
C LEU A 28 8.61 -6.08 6.18
N SER A 29 8.98 -4.91 5.66
CA SER A 29 9.28 -4.77 4.23
C SER A 29 10.62 -5.36 3.85
N LYS A 30 11.59 -5.35 4.76
CA LYS A 30 12.92 -5.93 4.55
C LYS A 30 12.88 -7.45 4.32
N PHE A 31 11.83 -8.12 4.79
CA PHE A 31 11.62 -9.55 4.61
C PHE A 31 10.73 -9.91 3.40
N ILE A 32 9.96 -8.96 2.85
CA ILE A 32 8.89 -9.25 1.88
C ILE A 32 9.07 -8.48 0.56
N PHE A 33 9.77 -7.34 0.55
CA PHE A 33 9.97 -6.50 -0.62
C PHE A 33 11.46 -6.27 -0.86
N LEU A 34 11.95 -6.91 -1.91
CA LEU A 34 13.29 -6.71 -2.49
C LEU A 34 13.35 -5.49 -3.43
N GLU A 35 12.37 -4.60 -3.39
CA GLU A 35 12.11 -3.68 -4.50
C GLU A 35 12.41 -2.22 -4.14
N ASP A 36 13.44 -1.65 -4.78
CA ASP A 36 13.95 -0.28 -4.65
C ASP A 36 13.01 0.79 -5.25
N ARG A 37 11.70 0.61 -5.11
CA ARG A 37 10.68 1.45 -5.78
C ARG A 37 9.64 1.98 -4.79
N PRO A 38 9.17 3.22 -4.97
CA PRO A 38 8.08 3.78 -4.16
C PRO A 38 6.79 2.96 -4.30
N LEU A 39 5.96 2.94 -3.25
CA LEU A 39 4.69 2.20 -3.21
C LEU A 39 3.75 2.53 -4.39
N VAL A 40 3.75 3.78 -4.86
CA VAL A 40 2.92 4.22 -6.00
C VAL A 40 3.25 3.48 -7.32
N PHE A 41 4.43 2.89 -7.44
CA PHE A 41 4.89 2.18 -8.65
C PHE A 41 4.89 0.65 -8.50
N GLN A 42 4.54 0.13 -7.33
CA GLN A 42 4.47 -1.32 -7.11
C GLN A 42 3.21 -1.93 -7.76
N SER A 43 3.21 -3.26 -7.86
CA SER A 43 2.04 -4.01 -8.36
C SER A 43 0.82 -3.77 -7.46
N LEU A 44 -0.24 -3.17 -8.05
CA LEU A 44 -1.51 -2.91 -7.37
C LEU A 44 -2.14 -4.18 -6.81
N VAL A 45 -2.01 -5.29 -7.55
CA VAL A 45 -2.57 -6.60 -7.17
C VAL A 45 -1.88 -7.12 -5.92
N THR A 46 -0.55 -7.07 -5.89
CA THR A 46 0.25 -7.51 -4.73
C THR A 46 -0.07 -6.66 -3.50
N LEU A 47 -0.15 -5.35 -3.66
CA LEU A 47 -0.52 -4.43 -2.58
C LEU A 47 -1.94 -4.68 -2.07
N PHE A 48 -2.90 -4.92 -2.98
CA PHE A 48 -4.27 -5.25 -2.63
C PHE A 48 -4.36 -6.48 -1.74
N PHE A 49 -3.80 -7.61 -2.18
CA PHE A 49 -3.91 -8.86 -1.44
C PHE A 49 -3.19 -8.78 -0.10
N ARG A 50 -2.01 -8.16 -0.06
CA ARG A 50 -1.25 -7.99 1.18
C ARG A 50 -2.02 -7.17 2.21
N GLU A 51 -2.50 -6.01 1.84
CA GLU A 51 -3.19 -5.10 2.77
C GLU A 51 -4.55 -5.66 3.17
N SER A 52 -5.26 -6.29 2.23
CA SER A 52 -6.52 -6.97 2.53
C SER A 52 -6.33 -8.10 3.55
N LEU A 53 -5.28 -8.93 3.40
CA LEU A 53 -4.99 -10.02 4.33
C LEU A 53 -4.58 -9.49 5.71
N ILE A 54 -3.64 -8.55 5.76
CA ILE A 54 -3.16 -7.98 7.03
C ILE A 54 -4.31 -7.33 7.80
N LEU A 55 -5.10 -6.47 7.14
CA LEU A 55 -6.19 -5.76 7.79
C LEU A 55 -7.35 -6.69 8.15
N SER A 56 -7.62 -7.73 7.35
CA SER A 56 -8.58 -8.77 7.72
C SER A 56 -8.17 -9.50 9.00
N VAL A 57 -6.90 -9.89 9.13
CA VAL A 57 -6.41 -10.58 10.34
C VAL A 57 -6.43 -9.65 11.55
N ILE A 58 -5.94 -8.41 11.40
CA ILE A 58 -5.93 -7.42 12.49
C ILE A 58 -7.36 -7.13 12.96
N TRP A 59 -8.28 -6.89 12.03
CA TRP A 59 -9.68 -6.63 12.34
C TRP A 59 -10.34 -7.81 13.02
N GLY A 60 -10.09 -9.03 12.51
CA GLY A 60 -10.65 -10.25 13.07
C GLY A 60 -10.17 -10.50 14.49
N ALA A 61 -8.86 -10.31 14.75
CA ALA A 61 -8.29 -10.43 16.08
C ALA A 61 -8.84 -9.37 17.04
N LEU A 62 -8.96 -8.11 16.59
CA LEU A 62 -9.53 -7.03 17.39
C LEU A 62 -10.99 -7.33 17.76
N MET A 63 -11.81 -7.68 16.77
CA MET A 63 -13.22 -8.00 16.98
C MET A 63 -13.40 -9.25 17.83
N TRP A 64 -12.51 -10.23 17.72
CA TRP A 64 -12.47 -11.38 18.62
C TRP A 64 -12.31 -10.96 20.07
N LEU A 65 -11.27 -10.17 20.37
CA LEU A 65 -11.00 -9.71 21.73
C LEU A 65 -12.13 -8.84 22.30
N MET A 66 -12.75 -8.00 21.46
CA MET A 66 -13.76 -7.05 21.94
C MET A 66 -15.17 -7.61 22.01
N VAL A 67 -15.62 -8.34 20.98
CA VAL A 67 -17.06 -8.61 20.76
C VAL A 67 -17.37 -10.07 20.47
N TRP A 68 -16.51 -10.78 19.73
CA TRP A 68 -16.88 -12.09 19.17
C TRP A 68 -16.54 -13.28 20.07
N HIS A 69 -15.61 -13.14 21.03
CA HIS A 69 -15.24 -14.24 21.94
C HIS A 69 -16.41 -14.86 22.74
N PRO A 70 -17.50 -14.16 23.13
CA PRO A 70 -18.59 -14.76 23.88
C PRO A 70 -19.51 -15.66 23.06
N THR A 71 -19.48 -15.55 21.73
CA THR A 71 -20.38 -16.27 20.79
C THR A 71 -19.59 -16.93 19.65
N PRO A 72 -18.66 -17.85 19.97
CA PRO A 72 -17.75 -18.45 19.00
C PRO A 72 -18.44 -19.30 17.92
N GLU A 73 -19.68 -19.72 18.14
CA GLU A 73 -20.50 -20.50 17.19
C GLU A 73 -20.72 -19.78 15.85
N ASN A 74 -20.62 -18.45 15.84
CA ASN A 74 -20.79 -17.61 14.64
C ASN A 74 -19.49 -17.39 13.84
N TRP A 75 -18.47 -18.22 14.03
CA TRP A 75 -17.13 -18.04 13.44
C TRP A 75 -17.11 -17.86 11.91
N ILE A 76 -18.04 -18.49 11.18
CA ILE A 76 -18.16 -18.34 9.71
C ILE A 76 -18.51 -16.88 9.37
N ARG A 77 -19.49 -16.30 10.08
CA ARG A 77 -19.93 -14.92 9.87
C ARG A 77 -18.83 -13.93 10.22
N TYR A 78 -18.08 -14.20 11.29
CA TYR A 78 -16.96 -13.38 11.72
C TYR A 78 -15.81 -13.39 10.72
N THR A 79 -15.46 -14.57 10.23
CA THR A 79 -14.44 -14.73 9.18
C THR A 79 -14.85 -13.98 7.91
N LEU A 80 -16.10 -14.13 7.46
CA LEU A 80 -16.61 -13.45 6.27
C LEU A 80 -16.63 -11.93 6.45
N SER A 81 -17.05 -11.45 7.63
CA SER A 81 -17.03 -10.02 7.96
C SER A 81 -15.62 -9.45 7.95
N SER A 82 -14.64 -10.20 8.46
CA SER A 82 -13.25 -9.78 8.48
C SER A 82 -12.63 -9.72 7.09
N LEU A 83 -12.91 -10.74 6.27
CA LEU A 83 -12.52 -10.77 4.87
C LEU A 83 -13.12 -9.60 4.09
N ALA A 84 -14.41 -9.33 4.27
CA ALA A 84 -15.08 -8.20 3.63
C ALA A 84 -14.43 -6.86 4.02
N PHE A 85 -14.15 -6.67 5.31
CA PHE A 85 -13.44 -5.48 5.80
C PHE A 85 -12.05 -5.33 5.16
N GLY A 86 -11.26 -6.39 5.18
CA GLY A 86 -9.94 -6.42 4.55
C GLY A 86 -10.00 -6.05 3.06
N CYS A 87 -10.90 -6.67 2.29
CA CYS A 87 -11.09 -6.38 0.87
C CYS A 87 -11.48 -4.93 0.61
N ILE A 88 -12.38 -4.35 1.41
CA ILE A 88 -12.77 -2.94 1.29
C ILE A 88 -11.55 -2.05 1.51
N MET A 89 -10.80 -2.30 2.58
CA MET A 89 -9.61 -1.51 2.90
C MET A 89 -8.53 -1.62 1.82
N GLY A 90 -8.24 -2.84 1.33
CA GLY A 90 -7.34 -3.05 0.20
C GLY A 90 -7.79 -2.31 -1.06
N ALA A 91 -9.09 -2.34 -1.36
CA ALA A 91 -9.64 -1.61 -2.51
C ALA A 91 -9.49 -0.09 -2.35
N THR A 92 -9.71 0.46 -1.15
CA THR A 92 -9.48 1.90 -0.91
C THR A 92 -8.03 2.30 -1.14
N LEU A 93 -7.06 1.47 -0.72
CA LEU A 93 -5.65 1.73 -0.97
C LEU A 93 -5.33 1.72 -2.46
N VAL A 94 -5.78 0.69 -3.19
CA VAL A 94 -5.60 0.60 -4.65
C VAL A 94 -6.18 1.82 -5.34
N PHE A 95 -7.39 2.24 -4.96
CA PHE A 95 -8.02 3.43 -5.51
C PHE A 95 -7.18 4.70 -5.26
N ARG A 96 -6.62 4.87 -4.07
CA ARG A 96 -5.71 5.99 -3.76
C ARG A 96 -4.46 5.95 -4.64
N ILE A 97 -3.88 4.77 -4.88
CA ILE A 97 -2.72 4.62 -5.76
C ILE A 97 -3.07 4.92 -7.21
N ILE A 98 -4.18 4.39 -7.74
CA ILE A 98 -4.64 4.69 -9.10
C ILE A 98 -4.85 6.21 -9.28
N ARG A 99 -5.50 6.86 -8.31
CA ARG A 99 -5.68 8.32 -8.33
C ARG A 99 -4.34 9.06 -8.34
N ALA A 100 -3.36 8.60 -7.56
CA ALA A 100 -2.01 9.18 -7.57
C ALA A 100 -1.26 8.92 -8.89
N LYS A 101 -1.36 7.71 -9.45
CA LYS A 101 -0.76 7.38 -10.77
C LYS A 101 -1.37 8.20 -11.89
N ASN A 102 -2.68 8.43 -11.87
CA ASN A 102 -3.35 9.28 -12.85
C ASN A 102 -2.83 10.73 -12.82
N LYS A 103 -2.51 11.27 -11.63
CA LYS A 103 -1.85 12.58 -11.51
C LYS A 103 -0.43 12.61 -12.09
N LEU A 104 0.29 11.48 -12.03
CA LEU A 104 1.63 11.34 -12.60
C LEU A 104 1.62 11.06 -14.11
N GLY A 105 0.45 10.87 -14.73
CA GLY A 105 0.33 10.53 -16.16
C GLY A 105 0.43 9.03 -16.46
N ASN A 106 0.15 8.16 -15.49
CA ASN A 106 0.18 6.70 -15.61
C ASN A 106 1.50 6.13 -16.19
N VAL A 107 2.62 6.77 -15.85
CA VAL A 107 3.95 6.32 -16.27
C VAL A 107 4.48 5.21 -15.37
N SER A 108 5.29 4.30 -15.93
CA SER A 108 6.04 3.32 -15.14
C SER A 108 7.16 3.99 -14.34
N TRP A 109 7.71 3.28 -13.36
CA TRP A 109 8.85 3.77 -12.59
C TRP A 109 10.05 4.11 -13.47
N GLU A 110 10.37 3.22 -14.42
CA GLU A 110 11.49 3.37 -15.35
C GLU A 110 11.30 4.60 -16.24
N THR A 111 10.11 4.77 -16.81
CA THR A 111 9.78 5.93 -17.65
C THR A 111 9.80 7.22 -16.85
N TRP A 112 9.29 7.19 -15.61
CA TRP A 112 9.31 8.36 -14.72
C TRP A 112 10.75 8.73 -14.32
N CYS A 113 11.59 7.76 -13.98
CA CYS A 113 12.99 7.98 -13.68
C CYS A 113 13.76 8.50 -14.90
N HIS A 114 13.54 7.92 -16.08
CA HIS A 114 14.19 8.39 -17.31
C HIS A 114 13.80 9.85 -17.62
N LYS A 115 12.51 10.20 -17.47
CA LYS A 115 12.02 11.56 -17.77
C LYS A 115 12.55 12.62 -16.80
N ASN A 116 12.78 12.26 -15.54
CA ASN A 116 13.12 13.24 -14.48
C ASN A 116 14.60 13.19 -14.04
N TYR A 117 15.32 12.10 -14.29
CA TYR A 117 16.68 11.89 -13.79
C TYR A 117 17.71 11.50 -14.88
N ASN A 118 17.31 11.03 -16.07
CA ASN A 118 18.27 10.79 -17.17
C ASN A 118 18.66 12.08 -17.94
N SER A 119 18.32 13.26 -17.42
CA SER A 119 18.97 14.52 -17.80
C SER A 119 20.14 14.90 -16.89
N VAL A 120 20.58 13.99 -16.02
CA VAL A 120 21.83 14.15 -15.25
C VAL A 120 22.78 13.04 -15.71
N SER A 121 23.55 13.38 -16.75
CA SER A 121 24.83 12.74 -17.08
C SER A 121 25.84 12.92 -15.95
#